data_AF-A0A534N037-F1
#
_entry.id   AF-A0A534N037-F1
#
_cell.length_a   1.000
_cell.length_b   1.000
_cell.length_c   1.000
_cell.angle_alpha   90.00
_cell.angle_beta   90.00
_cell.angle_gamma   90.00
#
_symmetry.space_group_name_H-M   'P 1'
#
loop_
_entity.id
_entity.type
_entity.pdbx_description
1 polymer ?
#
loop_
_entity_poly.entity_id
_entity_poly.type
_entity_poly.pdbx_seq_one_letter_code
_entity_poly.pdbx_strand_id
1 'polypeptide(L)'
;MKPKRPRISRRKTYYLVLWWMSQTPYAAIFENEVAAEAAANVRNALLVTISGRDAKVDQILDWYRRDESGRPMPAEWRDLVGQIHVPWLAKPKAAV
;
A
#
# COMPACT_ATOMS: atom_id res chain seq x y z
N MET A 1 28.71 27.91 -20.67
CA MET A 1 27.54 27.00 -20.74
C MET A 1 27.19 26.54 -19.33
N LYS A 2 25.96 26.76 -18.84
CA LYS A 2 25.52 26.23 -17.54
C LYS A 2 25.23 24.72 -17.69
N PRO A 3 25.70 23.84 -16.78
CA PRO A 3 25.40 22.42 -16.88
C PRO A 3 23.89 22.20 -16.71
N LYS A 4 23.30 21.53 -17.70
CA LYS A 4 21.89 21.14 -17.70
C LYS A 4 21.71 20.14 -16.55
N ARG A 5 21.08 20.56 -15.46
CA ARG A 5 20.77 19.67 -14.32
C ARG A 5 20.04 18.43 -14.87
N PRO A 6 20.47 17.21 -14.50
CA PRO A 6 19.79 16.00 -14.96
C PRO A 6 18.32 16.09 -14.57
N ARG A 7 17.43 15.87 -15.54
CA ARG A 7 15.98 15.79 -15.32
C ARG A 7 15.76 14.78 -14.18
N ILE A 8 15.18 15.25 -13.07
CA ILE A 8 14.76 14.40 -11.95
C ILE A 8 13.99 13.23 -12.57
N SER A 9 14.53 12.02 -12.42
CA SER A 9 13.85 10.79 -12.88
C SER A 9 12.41 10.83 -12.37
N ARG A 10 11.43 10.52 -13.24
CA ARG A 10 10.02 10.42 -12.83
C ARG A 10 9.96 9.63 -11.53
N ARG A 11 9.28 10.15 -10.50
CA ARG A 11 9.05 9.40 -9.25
C ARG A 11 8.44 8.06 -9.66
N LYS A 12 9.17 6.97 -9.45
CA LYS A 12 8.62 5.63 -9.64
C LYS A 12 7.74 5.32 -8.43
N THR A 13 6.65 4.61 -8.70
CA THR A 13 5.77 4.06 -7.68
C THR A 13 5.93 2.55 -7.70
N TYR A 14 6.01 1.97 -6.52
CA TYR A 14 6.10 0.54 -6.28
C TYR A 14 4.99 0.14 -5.33
N TYR A 15 4.51 -1.08 -5.47
CA TYR A 15 3.43 -1.62 -4.67
C TYR A 15 3.93 -2.88 -3.97
N LEU A 16 4.08 -2.81 -2.66
CA LEU A 16 4.48 -3.93 -1.82
C LEU A 16 3.21 -4.62 -1.32
N VAL A 17 3.06 -5.91 -1.64
CA VAL A 17 1.99 -6.77 -1.15
C VAL A 17 2.57 -7.67 -0.06
N LEU A 18 2.02 -7.63 1.15
CA LEU A 18 2.49 -8.37 2.33
C LEU A 18 1.33 -9.20 2.93
N TRP A 19 1.54 -10.50 3.11
CA TRP A 19 0.53 -11.41 3.64
C TRP A 19 1.14 -12.46 4.56
N TRP A 20 0.29 -13.14 5.34
CA TRP A 20 0.70 -14.22 6.23
C TRP A 20 0.08 -15.55 5.80
N MET A 21 0.89 -16.60 5.84
CA MET A 21 0.44 -17.99 5.72
C MET A 21 1.15 -18.80 6.80
N SER A 22 0.38 -19.52 7.63
CA SER A 22 0.93 -20.31 8.75
C SER A 22 1.91 -19.52 9.63
N GLN A 23 1.51 -18.31 10.05
CA GLN A 23 2.31 -17.37 10.85
C GLN A 23 3.61 -16.87 10.20
N THR A 24 3.89 -17.24 8.96
CA THR A 24 5.06 -16.78 8.21
C THR A 24 4.68 -15.60 7.31
N PRO A 25 5.39 -14.46 7.38
CA PRO A 25 5.16 -13.34 6.48
C PRO A 25 5.75 -13.62 5.10
N TYR A 26 5.04 -13.20 4.05
CA TYR A 26 5.45 -13.28 2.66
C TYR A 26 5.24 -11.93 1.99
N ALA A 27 6.12 -11.58 1.06
CA ALA A 27 6.08 -10.30 0.37
C ALA A 27 6.34 -10.44 -1.14
N ALA A 28 5.71 -9.56 -1.91
CA ALA A 28 5.97 -9.39 -3.34
C ALA A 28 5.91 -7.90 -3.72
N ILE A 29 6.73 -7.47 -4.67
CA ILE A 29 6.79 -6.09 -5.15
C ILE A 29 6.30 -6.05 -6.60
N PHE A 30 5.45 -5.08 -6.91
CA PHE A 30 4.89 -4.85 -8.22
C PHE A 30 5.17 -3.41 -8.67
N GLU A 31 5.34 -3.21 -9.98
CA GLU A 31 5.39 -1.87 -10.61
C GLU A 31 4.01 -1.46 -11.19
N ASN A 32 3.05 -2.39 -11.25
CA ASN A 32 1.70 -2.17 -11.77
C ASN A 32 0.66 -2.28 -10.64
N GLU A 33 -0.16 -1.23 -10.50
CA GLU A 33 -1.18 -1.11 -9.45
C GLU A 33 -2.24 -2.21 -9.52
N VAL A 34 -2.80 -2.45 -10.71
CA VAL A 34 -3.87 -3.43 -10.94
C VAL A 34 -3.40 -4.84 -10.61
N ALA A 35 -2.17 -5.19 -10.99
CA ALA A 35 -1.57 -6.48 -10.66
C ALA A 35 -1.36 -6.64 -9.14
N ALA A 36 -0.92 -5.57 -8.47
CA ALA A 36 -0.73 -5.55 -7.02
C ALA A 36 -2.07 -5.71 -6.28
N GLU A 37 -3.11 -4.97 -6.70
CA GLU A 37 -4.45 -5.06 -6.14
C GLU A 37 -5.05 -6.46 -6.31
N ALA A 38 -4.94 -7.04 -7.51
CA ALA A 38 -5.39 -8.42 -7.75
C ALA A 38 -4.64 -9.42 -6.87
N ALA A 39 -3.32 -9.28 -6.74
CA ALA A 39 -2.50 -10.14 -5.91
C ALA A 39 -2.86 -10.03 -4.42
N ALA A 40 -3.12 -8.81 -3.94
CA ALA A 40 -3.48 -8.54 -2.56
C ALA A 40 -4.89 -9.02 -2.21
N ASN A 41 -5.84 -8.84 -3.14
CA ASN A 41 -7.21 -9.33 -3.03
C ASN A 41 -7.25 -10.86 -2.86
N VAL A 42 -6.54 -11.61 -3.72
CA VAL A 42 -6.53 -13.09 -3.68
C VAL A 42 -5.88 -13.63 -2.40
N ARG A 43 -4.88 -12.92 -1.87
CA ARG A 43 -4.10 -13.38 -0.71
C ARG A 43 -4.65 -12.90 0.63
N ASN A 44 -5.65 -12.01 0.61
CA ASN A 44 -6.00 -11.13 1.73
C ASN A 44 -4.73 -10.51 2.33
N ALA A 45 -4.18 -9.50 1.68
CA ALA A 45 -2.89 -8.92 2.01
C ALA A 45 -2.98 -7.44 2.42
N LEU A 46 -1.92 -6.94 3.04
CA LEU A 46 -1.65 -5.51 3.07
C LEU A 46 -1.04 -5.09 1.73
N LEU A 47 -1.52 -3.98 1.17
CA LEU A 47 -0.99 -3.35 -0.03
C LEU A 47 -0.43 -1.97 0.35
N VAL A 48 0.90 -1.82 0.24
CA VAL A 48 1.63 -0.60 0.56
C VAL A 48 2.04 0.09 -0.72
N THR A 49 1.57 1.31 -0.93
CA THR A 49 1.98 2.17 -2.04
C THR A 49 3.20 2.97 -1.63
N ILE A 50 4.31 2.79 -2.35
CA ILE A 50 5.60 3.40 -2.08
C ILE A 50 5.99 4.26 -3.28
N SER A 51 6.33 5.53 -3.07
CA SER A 51 6.79 6.40 -4.15
C SER A 51 8.12 7.10 -3.89
N GLY A 52 8.74 7.54 -4.99
CA GLY A 52 9.93 8.36 -4.96
C GLY A 52 11.21 7.55 -4.72
N ARG A 53 12.27 8.25 -4.29
CA ARG A 53 13.59 7.64 -4.05
C ARG A 53 13.80 7.23 -2.60
N ASP A 54 13.08 7.86 -1.68
CA ASP A 54 13.27 7.68 -0.23
C ASP A 54 12.28 6.67 0.37
N ALA A 55 11.73 5.78 -0.48
CA ALA A 55 10.71 4.79 -0.09
C ALA A 55 9.54 5.40 0.72
N LYS A 56 9.04 6.56 0.28
CA LYS A 56 7.93 7.22 0.97
C LYS A 56 6.69 6.33 0.86
N VAL A 57 6.12 5.96 2.02
CA VAL A 57 4.82 5.28 2.07
C VAL A 57 3.73 6.32 1.87
N ASP A 58 2.98 6.17 0.78
CA ASP A 58 1.86 7.06 0.46
C ASP A 58 0.54 6.55 1.03
N GLN A 59 0.34 5.24 1.03
CA GLN A 59 -0.90 4.60 1.47
C GLN A 59 -0.65 3.14 1.87
N ILE A 60 -1.47 2.64 2.80
CA ILE A 60 -1.56 1.22 3.12
C ILE A 60 -3.04 0.83 3.08
N LEU A 61 -3.37 -0.12 2.21
CA LEU A 61 -4.67 -0.76 2.13
C LEU A 61 -4.61 -2.14 2.78
N ASP A 62 -5.71 -2.53 3.41
CA ASP A 62 -5.83 -3.75 4.17
C ASP A 62 -6.94 -4.62 3.56
N TRP A 63 -6.55 -5.65 2.81
CA TRP A 63 -7.50 -6.58 2.19
C TRP A 63 -8.03 -7.66 3.16
N TYR A 64 -7.54 -7.71 4.40
CA TYR A 64 -8.18 -8.51 5.45
C TYR A 64 -9.49 -7.88 5.94
N ARG A 65 -9.65 -6.56 5.79
CA ARG A 65 -10.85 -5.83 6.20
C ARG A 65 -11.47 -5.15 5.00
N ARG A 66 -12.74 -5.42 4.76
CA ARG A 66 -13.46 -4.88 3.60
C ARG A 66 -14.67 -4.09 4.03
N ASP A 67 -14.96 -3.06 3.26
CA ASP A 67 -16.22 -2.33 3.39
C ASP A 67 -17.40 -3.15 2.84
N GLU A 68 -18.62 -2.59 2.95
CA GLU A 68 -19.85 -3.22 2.44
C GLU A 68 -19.83 -3.45 0.92
N SER A 69 -18.97 -2.74 0.19
CA SER A 69 -18.76 -2.89 -1.26
C SER A 69 -17.64 -3.90 -1.60
N GLY A 70 -17.05 -4.56 -0.61
CA GLY A 70 -15.98 -5.54 -0.79
C GLY A 70 -14.60 -4.94 -1.07
N ARG A 71 -14.44 -3.62 -0.97
CA ARG A 71 -13.18 -2.89 -1.20
C ARG A 71 -12.31 -2.93 0.05
N PRO A 72 -10.97 -2.90 -0.09
CA PRO A 72 -10.08 -2.90 1.06
C PRO A 72 -10.27 -1.62 1.85
N MET A 73 -10.33 -1.76 3.17
CA MET A 73 -10.30 -0.62 4.06
C MET A 73 -8.85 -0.14 4.20
N PRO A 74 -8.63 1.12 4.58
CA PRO A 74 -7.29 1.54 4.93
C PRO A 74 -6.76 0.83 6.18
N ALA A 75 -5.46 0.56 6.24
CA ALA A 75 -4.86 -0.20 7.34
C ALA A 75 -4.89 0.60 8.65
N GLU A 76 -5.43 0.01 9.72
CA GLU A 76 -5.47 0.62 11.03
C GLU A 76 -4.62 -0.17 12.00
N TRP A 77 -3.87 0.53 12.85
CA TRP A 77 -3.22 -0.13 13.96
C TRP A 77 -4.25 -0.42 15.04
N ARG A 78 -4.56 -1.70 15.18
CA ARG A 78 -5.43 -2.25 16.20
C ARG A 78 -4.66 -3.15 17.15
N ASP A 79 -5.09 -3.22 18.40
CA ASP A 79 -4.64 -4.29 19.30
C ASP A 79 -5.39 -5.61 19.03
N LEU A 80 -5.08 -6.62 19.84
CA LEU A 80 -5.67 -7.95 19.76
C LEU A 80 -7.17 -7.98 20.07
N VAL A 81 -7.70 -6.98 20.77
CA VAL A 81 -9.14 -6.86 21.09
C VAL A 81 -9.88 -5.92 20.13
N GLY A 82 -9.18 -5.40 19.12
CA GLY A 82 -9.73 -4.58 18.05
C GLY A 82 -9.78 -3.08 18.34
N GLN A 83 -9.23 -2.62 19.47
CA GLN A 83 -9.14 -1.20 19.82
C GLN A 83 -8.12 -0.51 18.90
N ILE A 84 -8.51 0.63 18.34
CA ILE A 84 -7.67 1.42 17.43
C ILE A 84 -6.69 2.26 18.25
N HIS A 85 -5.39 2.08 18.02
CA HIS A 85 -4.34 2.89 18.61
C HIS A 85 -4.03 4.14 17.79
N VAL A 86 -4.09 4.03 16.46
CA VAL A 86 -3.86 5.14 15.55
C VAL A 86 -5.05 5.19 14.58
N PRO A 87 -5.94 6.19 14.73
CA PRO A 87 -7.01 6.43 13.77
C PRO A 87 -6.42 6.68 12.38
N TRP A 88 -7.08 6.17 11.34
CA TRP A 88 -6.59 6.37 9.99
C TRP A 88 -6.63 7.86 9.59
N LEU A 89 -5.46 8.46 9.33
CA LEU A 89 -5.32 9.87 8.97
C LEU A 89 -5.14 10.12 7.46
N ALA A 90 -4.91 9.07 6.64
CA ALA A 90 -4.66 9.27 5.23
C ALA A 90 -5.99 9.45 4.47
N LYS A 91 -6.29 10.68 4.05
CA LYS A 91 -7.42 10.94 3.16
C LYS A 91 -7.30 10.03 1.92
N PRO A 92 -8.36 9.30 1.54
CA PRO A 92 -8.35 8.52 0.30
C PRO A 92 -7.94 9.44 -0.84
N LYS A 93 -7.01 8.99 -1.67
CA LYS A 93 -6.71 9.69 -2.92
C LYS A 93 -8.00 9.68 -3.73
N ALA A 94 -8.53 10.87 -4.05
CA ALA A 94 -9.76 10.97 -4.83
C ALA A 94 -9.60 10.17 -6.12
N ALA A 95 -10.57 9.30 -6.40
CA ALA A 95 -10.66 8.63 -7.69
C ALA A 95 -10.85 9.73 -8.75
N VAL A 96 -9.99 9.72 -9.78
CA VAL A 96 -10.10 10.58 -10.97
C VAL A 96 -11.06 9.91 -11.95
#